data_AF-A0A956U0C8-F1
#
_entry.id   AF-A0A956U0C8-F1
#
_cell.length_a   1.000
_cell.length_b   1.000
_cell.length_c   1.000
_cell.angle_alpha   90.00
_cell.angle_beta   90.00
_cell.angle_gamma   90.00
#
_symmetry.space_group_name_H-M   'P 1'
#
loop_
_entity.id
_entity.type
_entity.pdbx_description
1 polymer ?
#
loop_
_entity_poly.entity_id
_entity_poly.type
_entity_poly.pdbx_seq_one_letter_code
_entity_poly.pdbx_strand_id
1 'polypeptide(L)'
;MPLGTYGANKILDHVTGRAAWTMPAVYVSIHNGDPGLNGANEHSYSGYVRKQPATGWNTASTGVPATNDGDITFDEVPAGGITVTHVGIWDAETSGNFIFGFSVPTRNFAAGTTPKILDEAIEIIALDNFSDYLKPLIVNHMLGASSYTMPSSVYLAVIDDGGSEFTGGGYARSETAFDPAASKEIANADEEDYGTASGDLGTTEEWRLYDASSSGNVLVFGDWDSPAEVLNGDGYKVVDGGLTITAV
;
A
#
# COMPACT_ATOMS: atom_id res chain seq x y z
N MET A 1 -4.15 7.41 -5.90
CA MET A 1 -3.55 8.22 -4.82
C MET A 1 -2.10 7.80 -4.74
N PRO A 2 -1.13 8.64 -5.11
CA PRO A 2 0.26 8.21 -5.06
C PRO A 2 0.71 8.03 -3.60
N LEU A 3 1.17 6.82 -3.28
CA LEU A 3 1.92 6.59 -2.04
C LEU A 3 3.22 7.40 -2.09
N GLY A 4 3.56 8.04 -0.98
CA GLY A 4 4.90 8.60 -0.78
C GLY A 4 5.94 7.48 -0.74
N THR A 5 7.21 7.80 -1.01
CA THR A 5 8.28 6.78 -1.01
C THR A 5 8.39 6.08 0.34
N TYR A 6 8.24 6.82 1.43
CA TYR A 6 8.26 6.24 2.78
C TYR A 6 7.10 5.26 3.01
N GLY A 7 5.85 5.69 2.75
CA GLY A 7 4.66 4.85 2.93
C GLY A 7 4.69 3.60 2.06
N ALA A 8 5.14 3.74 0.81
CA ALA A 8 5.32 2.62 -0.13
C ALA A 8 6.33 1.59 0.38
N ASN A 9 7.54 2.01 0.78
CA ASN A 9 8.55 1.07 1.28
C ASN A 9 8.08 0.38 2.57
N LYS A 10 7.47 1.15 3.50
CA LYS A 10 6.94 0.59 4.74
C LYS A 10 5.86 -0.46 4.50
N ILE A 11 4.93 -0.21 3.58
CA ILE A 11 3.87 -1.18 3.33
C ILE A 11 4.40 -2.43 2.63
N LEU A 12 5.31 -2.28 1.66
CA LEU A 12 5.96 -3.41 0.99
C LEU A 12 6.72 -4.29 1.98
N ASP A 13 7.56 -3.68 2.83
CA ASP A 13 8.26 -4.42 3.89
C ASP A 13 7.29 -5.14 4.85
N HIS A 14 6.18 -4.48 5.19
CA HIS A 14 5.24 -4.99 6.17
C HIS A 14 4.35 -6.12 5.64
N VAL A 15 3.91 -6.05 4.38
CA VAL A 15 3.02 -7.08 3.81
C VAL A 15 3.77 -8.32 3.33
N THR A 16 5.07 -8.20 3.06
CA THR A 16 5.94 -9.31 2.64
C THR A 16 6.61 -10.04 3.80
N GLY A 17 6.33 -9.67 5.05
CA GLY A 17 6.97 -10.29 6.22
C GLY A 17 8.42 -9.83 6.47
N ARG A 18 8.92 -8.88 5.69
CA ARG A 18 10.33 -8.43 5.73
C ARG A 18 10.66 -7.62 6.98
N ALA A 19 9.88 -6.59 7.27
CA ALA A 19 10.07 -5.75 8.45
C ALA A 19 8.74 -5.18 8.97
N ALA A 20 8.53 -5.30 10.27
CA ALA A 20 7.30 -4.83 10.89
C ALA A 20 7.24 -3.30 10.88
N TRP A 21 6.16 -2.74 10.34
CA TRP A 21 5.80 -1.36 10.52
C TRP A 21 4.84 -1.25 11.70
N THR A 22 5.21 -0.43 12.69
CA THR A 22 4.29 -0.08 13.77
C THR A 22 3.27 0.90 13.22
N MET A 23 1.99 0.60 13.45
CA MET A 23 0.86 1.45 13.07
C MET A 23 1.10 2.91 13.49
N PRO A 24 1.10 3.87 12.55
CA PRO A 24 1.36 5.28 12.85
C PRO A 24 0.14 5.97 13.47
N ALA A 25 0.38 7.03 14.24
CA ALA A 25 -0.61 8.10 14.39
C ALA A 25 -0.48 9.03 13.19
N VAL A 26 -1.59 9.40 12.55
CA VAL A 26 -1.55 10.18 11.31
C VAL A 26 -2.15 11.57 11.42
N TYR A 27 -1.65 12.48 10.58
CA TYR A 27 -2.03 13.88 10.49
C TYR A 27 -2.28 14.27 9.04
N VAL A 28 -3.25 15.16 8.84
CA VAL A 28 -3.71 15.65 7.54
C VAL A 28 -3.13 17.04 7.28
N SER A 29 -2.51 17.20 6.11
CA SER A 29 -1.97 18.46 5.60
C SER A 29 -2.75 18.97 4.39
N ILE A 30 -2.67 20.27 4.12
CA ILE A 30 -3.20 20.90 2.90
C ILE A 30 -2.08 21.52 2.08
N HIS A 31 -2.19 21.44 0.75
CA HIS A 31 -1.13 21.82 -0.18
C HIS A 31 -1.65 22.74 -1.29
N ASN A 32 -0.80 23.65 -1.79
CA ASN A 32 -1.10 24.55 -2.92
C ASN A 32 -0.60 24.03 -4.27
N GLY A 33 0.00 22.85 -4.30
CA GLY A 33 0.48 22.15 -5.49
C GLY A 33 0.64 20.66 -5.19
N ASP A 34 1.09 19.90 -6.17
CA ASP A 34 1.28 18.45 -6.06
C ASP A 34 2.34 18.12 -4.97
N PRO A 35 2.02 17.33 -3.93
CA PRO A 35 2.99 16.94 -2.92
C PRO A 35 4.09 16.01 -3.43
N GLY A 36 3.91 15.37 -4.59
CA GLY A 36 4.79 14.33 -5.09
C GLY A 36 4.95 13.20 -4.07
N LEU A 37 6.15 12.62 -4.02
CA LEU A 37 6.42 11.46 -3.15
C LEU A 37 6.93 11.83 -1.75
N ASN A 38 7.16 13.13 -1.50
CA ASN A 38 7.86 13.63 -0.31
C ASN A 38 7.10 14.74 0.43
N GLY A 39 5.85 15.03 0.06
CA GLY A 39 5.03 16.03 0.74
C GLY A 39 5.40 17.48 0.43
N ALA A 40 5.88 17.76 -0.78
CA ALA A 40 6.17 19.12 -1.25
C ALA A 40 4.91 20.03 -1.23
N ASN A 41 5.08 21.33 -1.42
CA ASN A 41 3.98 22.29 -1.59
C ASN A 41 2.97 22.33 -0.41
N GLU A 42 3.36 21.89 0.78
CA GLU A 42 2.56 22.03 1.99
C GLU A 42 2.40 23.52 2.36
N HIS A 43 1.21 23.91 2.78
CA HIS A 43 0.98 25.26 3.30
C HIS A 43 1.84 25.52 4.55
N SER A 44 2.23 26.78 4.74
CA SER A 44 3.10 27.21 5.86
C SER A 44 2.72 28.58 6.39
N TYR A 45 1.45 28.94 6.28
CA TYR A 45 0.96 30.23 6.77
C TYR A 45 0.98 30.29 8.31
N SER A 46 0.97 31.51 8.87
CA SER A 46 1.09 31.69 10.32
C SER A 46 -0.03 30.97 11.07
N GLY A 47 0.35 30.15 12.05
CA GLY A 47 -0.59 29.33 12.83
C GLY A 47 -0.94 27.98 12.20
N TYR A 48 -0.61 27.74 10.93
CA TYR A 48 -0.84 26.45 10.29
C TYR A 48 -0.06 25.32 10.99
N VAL A 49 -0.79 24.27 11.34
CA VAL A 49 -0.27 22.95 11.68
C VAL A 49 -1.11 21.88 11.00
N ARG A 50 -0.54 20.70 10.78
CA ARG A 50 -1.32 19.53 10.33
C ARG A 50 -2.33 19.17 11.40
N LYS A 51 -3.46 18.58 11.00
CA LYS A 51 -4.57 18.31 11.91
C LYS A 51 -4.96 16.84 11.85
N GLN A 52 -5.47 16.30 12.93
CA GLN A 52 -6.14 15.00 12.92
C GLN A 52 -7.65 15.21 12.73
N PRO A 53 -8.39 14.22 12.22
CA PRO A 53 -9.84 14.21 12.37
C PRO A 53 -10.22 14.24 13.86
N ALA A 54 -11.31 14.91 14.19
CA ALA A 54 -11.71 15.12 15.59
C ALA A 54 -11.96 13.82 16.37
N THR A 55 -12.41 12.77 15.68
CA THR A 55 -12.77 11.46 16.28
C THR A 55 -11.90 10.31 15.74
N GLY A 56 -11.02 10.58 14.78
CA GLY A 56 -10.12 9.58 14.18
C GLY A 56 -10.57 9.17 12.77
N TRP A 57 -10.49 7.88 12.47
CA TRP A 57 -10.84 7.36 11.13
C TRP A 57 -11.87 6.25 11.24
N ASN A 58 -12.90 6.34 10.41
CA ASN A 58 -13.81 5.23 10.17
C ASN A 58 -13.04 4.15 9.39
N THR A 59 -13.11 2.92 9.88
CA THR A 59 -12.36 1.79 9.30
C THR A 59 -12.94 1.37 7.96
N ALA A 60 -12.07 1.13 6.98
CA ALA A 60 -12.41 0.45 5.74
C ALA A 60 -12.85 -1.00 5.99
N SER A 61 -13.69 -1.50 5.09
CA SER A 61 -14.00 -2.92 4.93
C SER A 61 -14.04 -3.26 3.43
N THR A 62 -14.23 -4.53 3.06
CA THR A 62 -14.34 -4.91 1.63
C THR A 62 -15.44 -4.10 0.94
N GLY A 63 -15.06 -3.37 -0.11
CA GLY A 63 -15.97 -2.49 -0.87
C GLY A 63 -16.40 -1.20 -0.17
N VAL A 64 -15.86 -0.88 1.02
CA VAL A 64 -16.19 0.33 1.79
C VAL A 64 -14.89 1.09 2.10
N PRO A 65 -14.74 2.36 1.68
CA PRO A 65 -13.55 3.14 1.96
C PRO A 65 -13.39 3.45 3.45
N ALA A 66 -12.16 3.73 3.87
CA ALA A 66 -11.95 4.43 5.13
C ALA A 66 -12.25 5.91 4.95
N THR A 67 -12.81 6.54 5.97
CA THR A 67 -13.13 7.97 5.95
C THR A 67 -12.68 8.69 7.21
N ASN A 68 -12.47 10.00 7.14
CA ASN A 68 -12.22 10.78 8.35
C ASN A 68 -13.48 10.79 9.23
N ASP A 69 -13.34 10.47 10.51
CA ASP A 69 -14.42 10.54 11.50
C ASP A 69 -14.34 11.89 12.22
N GLY A 70 -15.32 12.74 11.93
CA GLY A 70 -15.40 14.11 12.36
C GLY A 70 -14.65 15.09 11.46
N ASP A 71 -15.02 16.36 11.60
CA ASP A 71 -14.41 17.44 10.83
C ASP A 71 -12.92 17.64 11.16
N ILE A 72 -12.12 17.93 10.14
CA ILE A 72 -10.74 18.40 10.28
C ILE A 72 -10.75 19.91 10.10
N THR A 73 -10.47 20.66 11.17
CA THR A 73 -10.50 22.13 11.18
C THR A 73 -9.08 22.69 11.25
N PHE A 74 -8.65 23.37 10.19
CA PHE A 74 -7.36 24.07 10.16
C PHE A 74 -7.47 25.44 10.82
N ASP A 75 -6.34 26.09 11.08
CA ASP A 75 -6.31 27.41 11.69
C ASP A 75 -6.77 28.51 10.70
N GLU A 76 -7.12 29.68 11.24
CA GLU A 76 -7.63 30.80 10.43
C GLU A 76 -6.61 31.24 9.36
N VAL A 77 -7.09 31.42 8.13
CA VAL A 77 -6.27 31.88 7.01
C VAL A 77 -5.88 33.34 7.22
N PRO A 78 -4.56 33.68 7.15
CA PRO A 78 -4.12 35.05 7.34
C PRO A 78 -4.44 35.94 6.13
N ALA A 79 -4.03 37.22 6.22
CA ALA A 79 -4.16 38.16 5.12
C ALA A 79 -3.55 37.62 3.81
N GLY A 80 -4.27 37.78 2.70
CA GLY A 80 -3.86 37.28 1.38
C GLY A 80 -4.60 36.03 0.89
N GLY A 81 -5.26 35.29 1.79
CA GLY A 81 -5.96 34.05 1.42
C GLY A 81 -5.02 32.90 1.04
N ILE A 82 -5.59 31.73 0.78
CA ILE A 82 -4.84 30.55 0.30
C ILE A 82 -5.62 29.79 -0.78
N THR A 83 -4.88 29.02 -1.57
CA THR A 83 -5.43 28.04 -2.52
C THR A 83 -4.99 26.64 -2.11
N VAL A 84 -5.94 25.70 -2.05
CA VAL A 84 -5.69 24.30 -1.72
C VAL A 84 -6.08 23.44 -2.93
N THR A 85 -5.16 22.57 -3.34
CA THR A 85 -5.33 21.65 -4.50
C THR A 85 -5.05 20.21 -4.15
N HIS A 86 -4.33 19.93 -3.05
CA HIS A 86 -4.03 18.57 -2.61
C HIS A 86 -4.12 18.45 -1.10
N VAL A 87 -4.32 17.22 -0.63
CA VAL A 87 -4.30 16.81 0.76
C VAL A 87 -3.22 15.74 0.93
N GLY A 88 -2.52 15.77 2.06
CA GLY A 88 -1.47 14.82 2.40
C GLY A 88 -1.70 14.16 3.76
N ILE A 89 -1.17 12.96 3.93
CA ILE A 89 -1.20 12.19 5.17
C ILE A 89 0.24 11.96 5.64
N TRP A 90 0.50 12.29 6.90
CA TRP A 90 1.82 12.26 7.53
C TRP A 90 1.78 11.48 8.85
N ASP A 91 2.92 10.94 9.27
CA ASP A 91 3.05 10.25 10.57
C ASP A 91 3.38 11.19 11.75
N ALA A 92 3.38 12.52 11.54
CA ALA A 92 3.61 13.51 12.59
C ALA A 92 2.94 14.86 12.30
N GLU A 93 2.59 15.61 13.35
CA GLU A 93 2.01 16.96 13.27
C GLU A 93 2.98 17.96 12.62
N THR A 94 4.26 17.85 12.99
CA THR A 94 5.37 18.66 12.46
C THR A 94 6.52 17.75 12.07
N SER A 95 7.21 18.05 10.96
CA SER A 95 8.25 17.17 10.40
C SER A 95 7.69 15.80 10.00
N GLY A 96 8.28 14.69 10.43
CA GLY A 96 7.79 13.35 10.08
C GLY A 96 7.96 12.98 8.61
N ASN A 97 7.32 11.87 8.24
CA ASN A 97 7.39 11.26 6.92
C ASN A 97 6.04 11.38 6.20
N PHE A 98 6.11 11.70 4.92
CA PHE A 98 4.94 11.73 4.05
C PHE A 98 4.52 10.30 3.69
N ILE A 99 3.29 9.92 4.04
CA ILE A 99 2.79 8.57 3.80
C ILE A 99 2.15 8.49 2.41
N PHE A 100 1.19 9.36 2.12
CA PHE A 100 0.53 9.47 0.81
C PHE A 100 -0.22 10.79 0.67
N GLY A 101 -0.64 11.10 -0.55
CA GLY A 101 -1.51 12.25 -0.81
C GLY A 101 -2.40 12.06 -2.01
N PHE A 102 -3.30 13.02 -2.21
CA PHE A 102 -4.26 12.99 -3.30
C PHE A 102 -4.68 14.42 -3.67
N SER A 103 -5.06 14.58 -4.93
CA SER A 103 -5.64 15.83 -5.40
C SER A 103 -7.06 15.99 -4.91
N VAL A 104 -7.45 17.24 -4.67
CA VAL A 104 -8.82 17.64 -4.37
C VAL A 104 -9.23 18.73 -5.36
N PRO A 105 -10.55 18.94 -5.60
CA PRO A 105 -10.98 20.09 -6.37
C PRO A 105 -10.40 21.39 -5.77
N THR A 106 -9.89 22.28 -6.61
CA THR A 106 -9.27 23.54 -6.15
C THR A 106 -10.22 24.32 -5.25
N ARG A 107 -9.76 24.65 -4.03
CA ARG A 107 -10.49 25.47 -3.05
C ARG A 107 -9.71 26.74 -2.77
N ASN A 108 -10.38 27.89 -2.85
CA ASN A 108 -9.83 29.17 -2.45
C ASN A 108 -10.46 29.60 -1.13
N PHE A 109 -9.64 29.91 -0.15
CA PHE A 109 -10.06 30.37 1.17
C PHE A 109 -9.64 31.83 1.33
N ALA A 110 -10.60 32.69 1.63
CA ALA A 110 -10.34 34.11 1.88
C ALA A 110 -9.67 34.31 3.25
N ALA A 111 -9.00 35.45 3.42
CA ALA A 111 -8.49 35.86 4.72
C ALA A 111 -9.60 35.90 5.78
N GLY A 112 -9.31 35.43 6.99
CA GLY A 112 -10.28 35.35 8.09
C GLY A 112 -11.23 34.16 8.02
N THR A 113 -11.02 33.21 7.10
CA THR A 113 -11.80 31.96 7.05
C THR A 113 -11.03 30.81 7.69
N THR A 114 -11.75 29.80 8.16
CA THR A 114 -11.19 28.59 8.76
C THR A 114 -11.40 27.42 7.79
N PRO A 115 -10.35 26.92 7.10
CA PRO A 115 -10.49 25.80 6.18
C PRO A 115 -10.95 24.55 6.96
N LYS A 116 -11.92 23.84 6.39
CA LYS A 116 -12.47 22.64 7.00
C LYS A 116 -12.63 21.54 5.94
N ILE A 117 -12.18 20.35 6.28
CA ILE A 117 -12.57 19.11 5.61
C ILE A 117 -13.69 18.52 6.47
N LEU A 118 -14.86 18.35 5.89
CA LEU A 118 -16.03 17.87 6.61
C LEU A 118 -15.87 16.39 6.97
N ASP A 119 -16.61 15.95 7.97
CA ASP A 119 -16.83 14.54 8.28
C ASP A 119 -17.12 13.73 7.00
N GLU A 120 -16.49 12.56 6.90
CA GLU A 120 -16.55 11.63 5.77
C GLU A 120 -16.16 12.19 4.38
N ALA A 121 -15.59 13.39 4.30
CA ALA A 121 -15.24 14.01 3.01
C ALA A 121 -13.96 13.44 2.37
N ILE A 122 -13.10 12.77 3.15
CA ILE A 122 -11.97 11.98 2.65
C ILE A 122 -12.42 10.53 2.53
N GLU A 123 -12.24 9.93 1.36
CA GLU A 123 -12.47 8.50 1.12
C GLU A 123 -11.18 7.84 0.61
N ILE A 124 -10.66 6.85 1.34
CA ILE A 124 -9.43 6.14 1.00
C ILE A 124 -9.71 4.66 0.74
N ILE A 125 -9.21 4.18 -0.40
CA ILE A 125 -9.21 2.77 -0.82
C ILE A 125 -7.77 2.37 -1.19
N ALA A 126 -7.39 1.12 -0.93
CA ALA A 126 -6.06 0.60 -1.25
C ALA A 126 -5.82 0.39 -2.76
N LEU A 127 -4.54 0.14 -3.08
CA LEU A 127 -4.02 -0.09 -4.44
C LEU A 127 -4.57 -1.36 -5.11
N ASP A 128 -4.45 -1.40 -6.43
CA ASP A 128 -5.05 -2.45 -7.27
C ASP A 128 -4.38 -3.82 -7.15
N ASN A 129 -3.09 -3.90 -6.79
CA ASN A 129 -2.32 -5.15 -6.66
C ASN A 129 -2.42 -5.83 -5.28
N PHE A 130 -3.24 -5.30 -4.38
CA PHE A 130 -3.56 -5.96 -3.11
C PHE A 130 -4.88 -6.72 -3.21
N SER A 131 -4.95 -7.87 -2.53
CA SER A 131 -6.18 -8.65 -2.48
C SER A 131 -7.31 -7.89 -1.77
N ASP A 132 -8.57 -8.25 -2.05
CA ASP A 132 -9.73 -7.69 -1.35
C ASP A 132 -9.72 -7.97 0.16
N TYR A 133 -9.00 -9.00 0.59
CA TYR A 133 -8.72 -9.29 1.98
C TYR A 133 -7.74 -8.27 2.58
N LEU A 134 -6.62 -8.00 1.90
CA LEU A 134 -5.55 -7.17 2.43
C LEU A 134 -5.87 -5.68 2.37
N LYS A 135 -6.57 -5.23 1.30
CA LYS A 135 -6.93 -3.83 1.04
C LYS A 135 -7.44 -3.08 2.28
N PRO A 136 -8.52 -3.51 2.97
CA PRO A 136 -9.02 -2.80 4.14
C PRO A 136 -8.03 -2.83 5.32
N LEU A 137 -7.29 -3.93 5.50
CA LEU A 137 -6.34 -4.07 6.62
C LEU A 137 -5.19 -3.08 6.50
N ILE A 138 -4.62 -2.92 5.30
CA ILE A 138 -3.50 -1.99 5.09
C ILE A 138 -3.94 -0.53 5.13
N VAL A 139 -5.12 -0.18 4.62
CA VAL A 139 -5.67 1.18 4.71
C VAL A 139 -5.88 1.56 6.18
N ASN A 140 -6.50 0.66 6.95
CA ASN A 140 -6.73 0.89 8.37
C ASN A 140 -5.43 1.00 9.16
N HIS A 141 -4.42 0.18 8.83
CA HIS A 141 -3.09 0.28 9.44
C HIS A 141 -2.43 1.62 9.09
N MET A 142 -2.42 2.00 7.82
CA MET A 142 -1.80 3.25 7.34
C MET A 142 -2.43 4.50 7.94
N LEU A 143 -3.73 4.47 8.25
CA LEU A 143 -4.47 5.58 8.85
C LEU A 143 -4.46 5.57 10.38
N GLY A 144 -3.82 4.59 11.02
CA GLY A 144 -3.83 4.47 12.48
C GLY A 144 -5.17 4.04 13.08
N ALA A 145 -6.09 3.51 12.25
CA ALA A 145 -7.45 3.14 12.65
C ALA A 145 -7.53 1.74 13.28
N SER A 146 -6.75 0.79 12.75
CA SER A 146 -6.65 -0.58 13.27
C SER A 146 -5.36 -1.23 12.83
N SER A 147 -4.68 -1.93 13.74
CA SER A 147 -3.38 -2.54 13.44
C SER A 147 -3.53 -3.83 12.64
N TYR A 148 -2.97 -3.86 11.43
CA TYR A 148 -2.61 -5.10 10.75
C TYR A 148 -1.30 -5.66 11.31
N THR A 149 -1.25 -6.96 11.58
CA THR A 149 -0.03 -7.63 12.05
C THR A 149 0.67 -8.24 10.84
N MET A 150 1.97 -7.98 10.71
CA MET A 150 2.82 -8.54 9.67
C MET A 150 2.74 -10.09 9.66
N PRO A 151 2.65 -10.75 8.50
CA PRO A 151 2.80 -12.20 8.40
C PRO A 151 4.20 -12.64 8.83
N SER A 152 4.33 -13.76 9.53
CA SER A 152 5.64 -14.28 9.97
C SER A 152 6.48 -14.83 8.81
N SER A 153 5.80 -15.35 7.78
CA SER A 153 6.36 -15.85 6.52
C SER A 153 5.32 -15.58 5.43
N VAL A 154 5.79 -15.41 4.19
CA VAL A 154 4.92 -15.35 3.01
C VAL A 154 5.34 -16.43 2.02
N TYR A 155 4.40 -16.86 1.18
CA TYR A 155 4.60 -18.00 0.30
C TYR A 155 4.22 -17.67 -1.14
N LEU A 156 5.17 -17.78 -2.06
CA LEU A 156 4.97 -17.56 -3.48
C LEU A 156 4.30 -18.77 -4.14
N ALA A 157 3.13 -18.53 -4.69
CA ALA A 157 2.38 -19.46 -5.51
C ALA A 157 2.44 -19.07 -6.99
N VAL A 158 2.49 -20.09 -7.84
CA VAL A 158 2.44 -19.95 -9.31
C VAL A 158 1.03 -20.30 -9.77
N ILE A 159 0.44 -19.43 -10.58
CA ILE A 159 -0.93 -19.54 -11.07
C ILE A 159 -0.89 -19.81 -12.58
N ASP A 160 -1.68 -20.79 -13.00
CA ASP A 160 -1.85 -21.18 -14.39
C ASP A 160 -2.69 -20.18 -15.20
N ASP A 161 -2.76 -20.40 -16.51
CA ASP A 161 -3.55 -19.63 -17.48
C ASP A 161 -5.07 -19.81 -17.34
N GLY A 162 -5.50 -20.68 -16.42
CA GLY A 162 -6.88 -20.83 -15.97
C GLY A 162 -7.19 -20.07 -14.68
N GLY A 163 -6.21 -19.33 -14.12
CA GLY A 163 -6.32 -18.61 -12.84
C GLY A 163 -6.26 -19.50 -11.60
N SER A 164 -5.91 -20.78 -11.78
CA SER A 164 -5.78 -21.77 -10.71
C SER A 164 -4.32 -21.89 -10.26
N GLU A 165 -4.11 -22.07 -8.97
CA GLU A 165 -2.77 -22.40 -8.48
C GLU A 165 -2.32 -23.76 -9.05
N PHE A 166 -1.05 -23.87 -9.44
CA PHE A 166 -0.45 -25.15 -9.82
C PHE A 166 -0.73 -26.23 -8.77
N THR A 167 -0.99 -27.46 -9.23
CA THR A 167 -1.25 -28.60 -8.32
C THR A 167 -0.59 -29.87 -8.83
N GLY A 168 -0.22 -30.76 -7.89
CA GLY A 168 0.46 -32.01 -8.24
C GLY A 168 1.92 -31.79 -8.67
N GLY A 169 2.50 -32.74 -9.39
CA GLY A 169 3.83 -32.56 -10.00
C GLY A 169 5.02 -32.34 -9.05
N GLY A 170 4.85 -32.49 -7.73
CA GLY A 170 5.84 -32.10 -6.72
C GLY A 170 5.79 -30.62 -6.32
N TYR A 171 4.86 -29.84 -6.89
CA TYR A 171 4.66 -28.43 -6.58
C TYR A 171 4.20 -28.21 -5.13
N ALA A 172 4.81 -27.22 -4.49
CA ALA A 172 4.34 -26.57 -3.29
C ALA A 172 4.68 -25.08 -3.39
N ARG A 173 3.95 -24.23 -2.67
CA ARG A 173 4.33 -22.81 -2.56
C ARG A 173 5.72 -22.69 -1.95
N SER A 174 6.53 -21.79 -2.48
CA SER A 174 7.86 -21.51 -1.93
C SER A 174 7.75 -20.52 -0.78
N GLU A 175 8.44 -20.73 0.34
CA GLU A 175 8.56 -19.70 1.38
C GLU A 175 9.53 -18.63 0.89
N THR A 176 9.06 -17.40 0.72
CA THR A 176 9.80 -16.37 -0.01
C THR A 176 10.26 -15.28 0.94
N ALA A 177 11.57 -15.02 0.92
CA ALA A 177 12.18 -13.89 1.60
C ALA A 177 12.35 -12.72 0.61
N PHE A 178 12.34 -11.49 1.13
CA PHE A 178 12.47 -10.28 0.33
C PHE A 178 13.64 -9.41 0.78
N ASP A 179 14.24 -8.71 -0.17
CA ASP A 179 15.17 -7.63 0.13
C ASP A 179 14.47 -6.44 0.78
N PRO A 180 15.19 -5.51 1.46
CA PRO A 180 14.55 -4.30 1.98
C PRO A 180 13.94 -3.46 0.86
N ALA A 181 12.69 -3.01 1.02
CA ALA A 181 12.05 -2.17 0.03
C ALA A 181 12.77 -0.82 -0.15
N ALA A 182 12.96 -0.41 -1.40
CA ALA A 182 13.58 0.85 -1.77
C ALA A 182 12.89 1.43 -3.00
N SER A 183 12.80 2.77 -3.09
CA SER A 183 12.24 3.45 -4.24
C SER A 183 10.84 2.96 -4.67
N LYS A 184 10.00 2.55 -3.70
CA LYS A 184 8.66 1.97 -3.90
C LYS A 184 8.63 0.58 -4.53
N GLU A 185 9.76 -0.14 -4.51
CA GLU A 185 9.90 -1.48 -5.06
C GLU A 185 10.54 -2.42 -4.02
N ILE A 186 10.20 -3.70 -4.10
CA ILE A 186 10.81 -4.78 -3.32
C ILE A 186 10.97 -6.01 -4.22
N ALA A 187 12.00 -6.81 -4.00
CA ALA A 187 12.28 -8.02 -4.79
C ALA A 187 12.52 -9.23 -3.88
N ASN A 188 12.26 -10.43 -4.38
CA ASN A 188 12.65 -11.67 -3.68
C ASN A 188 14.16 -11.72 -3.51
N ALA A 189 14.63 -12.13 -2.33
CA ALA A 189 16.05 -12.07 -1.93
C ALA A 189 16.86 -13.32 -2.31
N ASP A 190 16.18 -14.42 -2.66
CA ASP A 190 16.78 -15.71 -2.96
C ASP A 190 16.06 -16.36 -4.16
N GLU A 191 16.72 -17.34 -4.78
CA GLU A 191 16.08 -18.18 -5.81
C GLU A 191 15.00 -19.08 -5.20
N GLU A 192 13.80 -19.03 -5.78
CA GLU A 192 12.67 -19.89 -5.45
C GLU A 192 12.68 -21.10 -6.40
N ASP A 193 13.12 -22.27 -5.92
CA ASP A 193 13.23 -23.50 -6.71
C ASP A 193 12.04 -24.44 -6.45
N TYR A 194 11.18 -24.61 -7.46
CA TYR A 194 10.01 -25.50 -7.41
C TYR A 194 10.36 -26.94 -7.81
N GLY A 195 11.64 -27.23 -8.06
CA GLY A 195 12.13 -28.55 -8.43
C GLY A 195 11.75 -28.95 -9.85
N THR A 196 11.92 -30.25 -10.14
CA THR A 196 11.52 -30.84 -11.42
C THR A 196 10.07 -31.29 -11.36
N ALA A 197 9.24 -30.77 -12.26
CA ALA A 197 7.83 -31.14 -12.38
C ALA A 197 7.69 -32.63 -12.73
N SER A 198 6.89 -33.36 -11.97
CA SER A 198 6.58 -34.79 -12.20
C SER A 198 5.29 -35.00 -13.00
N GLY A 199 4.81 -33.97 -13.67
CA GLY A 199 3.58 -33.91 -14.46
C GLY A 199 3.48 -32.56 -15.16
N ASP A 200 2.59 -32.44 -16.14
CA ASP A 200 2.36 -31.16 -16.83
C ASP A 200 1.58 -30.22 -15.90
N LEU A 201 2.13 -29.02 -15.63
CA LEU A 201 1.57 -28.05 -14.69
C LEU A 201 0.81 -26.91 -15.37
N GLY A 202 1.22 -26.51 -16.58
CA GLY A 202 0.57 -25.46 -17.36
C GLY A 202 1.48 -24.26 -17.64
N THR A 203 0.90 -23.14 -18.05
CA THR A 203 1.63 -21.88 -18.34
C THR A 203 1.59 -20.93 -17.16
N THR A 204 2.72 -20.37 -16.73
CA THR A 204 2.82 -19.47 -15.58
C THR A 204 2.33 -18.06 -15.94
N GLU A 205 1.05 -17.75 -15.75
CA GLU A 205 0.49 -16.44 -16.11
C GLU A 205 0.54 -15.44 -14.95
N GLU A 206 0.06 -15.87 -13.78
CA GLU A 206 -0.04 -15.04 -12.58
C GLU A 206 0.86 -15.58 -11.45
N TRP A 207 1.14 -14.73 -10.48
CA TRP A 207 1.70 -15.10 -9.18
C TRP A 207 0.88 -14.53 -8.04
N ARG A 208 0.89 -15.22 -6.90
CA ARG A 208 0.21 -14.80 -5.68
C ARG A 208 1.12 -15.04 -4.48
N LEU A 209 1.23 -14.06 -3.61
CA LEU A 209 1.82 -14.22 -2.28
C LEU A 209 0.74 -14.56 -1.27
N TYR A 210 0.91 -15.66 -0.55
CA TYR A 210 0.02 -16.10 0.51
C TYR A 210 0.64 -15.91 1.90
N ASP A 211 -0.19 -15.73 2.91
CA ASP A 211 0.21 -15.71 4.33
C ASP A 211 0.46 -17.10 4.93
N ALA A 212 0.26 -18.17 4.16
CA ALA A 212 0.46 -19.56 4.61
C ALA A 212 0.90 -20.49 3.47
N SER A 213 1.64 -21.54 3.82
CA SER A 213 2.13 -22.58 2.90
C SER A 213 1.02 -23.43 2.27
N SER A 214 -0.17 -23.44 2.88
CA SER A 214 -1.36 -24.08 2.34
C SER A 214 -2.60 -23.34 2.85
N SER A 215 -3.68 -23.31 2.06
CA SER A 215 -4.83 -22.44 2.33
C SER A 215 -4.39 -20.96 2.42
N GLY A 216 -4.65 -20.27 3.53
CA GLY A 216 -4.24 -18.88 3.72
C GLY A 216 -5.01 -17.86 2.88
N ASN A 217 -4.67 -16.60 3.07
CA ASN A 217 -5.18 -15.47 2.30
C ASN A 217 -4.13 -15.03 1.29
N VAL A 218 -4.57 -14.69 0.08
CA VAL A 218 -3.74 -13.93 -0.86
C VAL A 218 -3.50 -12.55 -0.26
N LEU A 219 -2.25 -12.09 -0.28
CA LEU A 219 -1.85 -10.76 0.18
C LEU A 219 -1.66 -9.84 -1.02
N VAL A 220 -0.75 -10.22 -1.91
CA VAL A 220 -0.33 -9.48 -3.10
C VAL A 220 -0.37 -10.43 -4.29
N PHE A 221 -0.69 -9.90 -5.47
CA PHE A 221 -0.68 -10.67 -6.71
C PHE A 221 -0.26 -9.79 -7.88
N GLY A 222 0.12 -10.43 -8.98
CA GLY A 222 0.45 -9.77 -10.23
C GLY A 222 0.71 -10.77 -11.34
N ASP A 223 1.03 -10.25 -12.51
CA ASP A 223 1.30 -11.04 -13.70
C ASP A 223 2.80 -11.28 -13.85
N TRP A 224 3.17 -12.38 -14.51
CA TRP A 224 4.53 -12.58 -14.99
C TRP A 224 4.76 -11.83 -16.30
N ASP A 225 5.87 -11.08 -16.39
CA ASP A 225 6.25 -10.38 -17.63
C ASP A 225 6.58 -11.35 -18.79
N SER A 226 6.92 -12.60 -18.47
CA SER A 226 7.27 -13.63 -19.46
C SER A 226 6.75 -14.99 -19.00
N PRO A 227 5.49 -15.34 -19.32
CA PRO A 227 4.92 -16.64 -19.01
C PRO A 227 5.72 -17.79 -19.63
N ALA A 228 5.86 -18.88 -18.88
CA ALA A 228 6.54 -20.10 -19.30
C ALA A 228 5.63 -21.32 -19.16
N GLU A 229 5.65 -22.22 -20.14
CA GLU A 229 4.99 -23.52 -20.02
C GLU A 229 5.89 -24.47 -19.22
N VAL A 230 5.33 -25.15 -18.21
CA VAL A 230 6.03 -26.10 -17.35
C VAL A 230 5.42 -27.49 -17.54
N LEU A 231 6.17 -28.36 -18.21
CA LEU A 231 5.76 -29.74 -18.52
C LEU A 231 6.50 -30.75 -17.65
N ASN A 232 6.06 -32.01 -17.71
CA ASN A 232 6.72 -33.10 -16.99
C ASN A 232 8.21 -33.23 -17.38
N GLY A 233 9.09 -33.14 -16.38
CA GLY A 233 10.54 -33.18 -16.54
C GLY A 233 11.22 -31.81 -16.57
N ASP A 234 10.44 -30.72 -16.65
CA ASP A 234 10.99 -29.36 -16.61
C ASP A 234 11.30 -28.93 -15.19
N GLY A 235 12.34 -28.10 -15.03
CA GLY A 235 12.60 -27.38 -13.79
C GLY A 235 12.01 -25.97 -13.87
N TYR A 236 11.34 -25.53 -12.81
CA TYR A 236 10.83 -24.16 -12.73
C TYR A 236 11.44 -23.43 -11.52
N LYS A 237 11.94 -22.22 -11.77
CA LYS A 237 12.63 -21.39 -10.80
C LYS A 237 12.28 -19.93 -11.01
N VAL A 238 12.11 -19.20 -9.91
CA VAL A 238 12.12 -17.74 -9.91
C VAL A 238 13.47 -17.33 -9.33
N VAL A 239 14.34 -16.76 -10.17
CA VAL A 239 15.69 -16.35 -9.73
C VAL A 239 15.62 -15.24 -8.68
N ASP A 240 16.70 -15.04 -7.91
CA ASP A 240 16.88 -13.85 -7.07
C ASP A 240 16.62 -12.57 -7.90
N GLY A 241 15.81 -11.66 -7.35
CA GLY A 241 15.34 -10.45 -8.03
C GLY A 241 14.37 -10.69 -9.19
N GLY A 242 13.95 -11.93 -9.45
CA GLY A 242 13.05 -12.31 -10.55
C GLY A 242 11.58 -11.99 -10.32
N LEU A 243 11.17 -11.83 -9.06
CA LEU A 243 9.87 -11.29 -8.64
C LEU A 243 10.08 -9.89 -8.07
N THR A 244 9.52 -8.87 -8.72
CA THR A 244 9.50 -7.49 -8.23
C THR A 244 8.08 -7.03 -7.98
N ILE A 245 7.89 -6.30 -6.87
CA ILE A 245 6.59 -5.75 -6.48
C ILE A 245 6.75 -4.24 -6.33
N THR A 246 5.99 -3.48 -7.13
CA THR A 246 5.95 -2.03 -7.06
C THR A 246 4.67 -1.55 -6.38
N ALA A 247 4.83 -0.63 -5.43
CA ALA A 247 3.73 0.12 -4.85
C ALA A 247 3.44 1.36 -5.71
N VAL A 248 2.26 1.44 -6.34
CA VAL A 248 1.87 2.55 -7.22
C VAL A 248 1.31 3.75 -6.47
#